data_AF-A0A661UH43-F1
#
_entry.id   AF-A0A661UH43-F1
#
_cell.length_a   1.000
_cell.length_b   1.000
_cell.length_c   1.000
_cell.angle_alpha   90.00
_cell.angle_beta   90.00
_cell.angle_gamma   90.00
#
_symmetry.space_group_name_H-M   'P 1'
#
loop_
_entity.id
_entity.type
_entity.pdbx_description
1 polymer ?
#
loop_
_entity_poly.entity_id
_entity_poly.type
_entity_poly.pdbx_seq_one_letter_code
_entity_poly.pdbx_strand_id
1 'polypeptide(L)'
;MKFAGLKYNFSGNLGDQIQSLAAEQHLPKIDKKFDRDNLRNVNEKEKYLLIMNGWFSHFPERCFPPSDSIIPVFFGFHISDWYGEKGKNHFLKPDSISYFKKYEPIGCRDQKTAEMLQAKGINAFYSKCLTLTFPKRKNSPKNGKVLIVDAENIPLPKFLTKNALKITQSVPDYYDDDLKTKMAK
;
A
#
# COMPACT_ATOMS: atom_id res chain seq x y z
N MET A 1 6.55 -4.69 -22.40
CA MET A 1 5.76 -4.22 -21.23
C MET A 1 6.74 -3.67 -20.21
N LYS A 2 6.48 -2.48 -19.66
CA LYS A 2 7.30 -1.89 -18.59
C LYS A 2 6.67 -2.14 -17.22
N PHE A 3 7.47 -2.09 -16.18
CA PHE A 3 7.06 -2.38 -14.82
C PHE A 3 7.32 -1.17 -13.93
N ALA A 4 6.33 -0.81 -13.12
CA ALA A 4 6.44 0.32 -12.21
C ALA A 4 6.34 -0.11 -10.75
N GLY A 5 7.10 0.60 -9.90
CA GLY A 5 6.94 0.61 -8.45
C GLY A 5 6.21 1.87 -8.00
N LEU A 6 5.94 1.96 -6.69
CA LEU A 6 5.42 3.17 -6.06
C LEU A 6 6.55 3.92 -5.36
N LYS A 7 6.40 5.23 -5.27
CA LYS A 7 7.19 6.11 -4.39
C LYS A 7 6.25 7.04 -3.62
N TYR A 8 6.76 7.62 -2.55
CA TYR A 8 5.95 8.37 -1.60
C TYR A 8 6.54 9.75 -1.33
N ASN A 9 6.10 10.75 -2.10
CA ASN A 9 6.66 12.10 -2.04
C ASN A 9 6.32 12.83 -0.72
N PHE A 10 5.23 12.45 -0.05
CA PHE A 10 4.69 13.14 1.14
C PHE A 10 4.39 12.17 2.29
N SER A 11 5.18 11.10 2.42
CA SER A 11 5.02 10.13 3.52
C SER A 11 6.31 9.98 4.31
N GLY A 12 6.21 10.17 5.62
CA GLY A 12 7.21 9.76 6.60
C GLY A 12 7.03 8.33 7.10
N ASN A 13 6.02 7.58 6.64
CA ASN A 13 5.71 6.25 7.14
C ASN A 13 6.54 5.17 6.42
N LEU A 14 7.55 4.60 7.07
CA LEU A 14 8.38 3.52 6.50
C LEU A 14 7.59 2.27 6.09
N GLY A 15 6.39 2.09 6.65
CA GLY A 15 5.47 1.03 6.24
C GLY A 15 5.11 1.11 4.76
N ASP A 16 5.02 2.31 4.18
CA ASP A 16 4.75 2.49 2.75
C ASP A 16 5.90 1.92 1.89
N GLN A 17 7.16 2.18 2.25
CA GLN A 17 8.32 1.62 1.55
C GLN A 17 8.35 0.09 1.65
N ILE A 18 7.99 -0.46 2.81
CA ILE A 18 7.84 -1.92 2.98
C ILE A 18 6.74 -2.48 2.04
N GLN A 19 5.64 -1.76 1.81
CA GLN A 19 4.61 -2.16 0.84
C GLN A 19 5.15 -2.19 -0.60
N SER A 20 5.95 -1.19 -0.98
CA SER A 20 6.61 -1.16 -2.30
C SER A 20 7.59 -2.33 -2.45
N LEU A 21 8.46 -2.56 -1.48
CA LEU A 21 9.38 -3.71 -1.49
C LEU A 21 8.65 -5.04 -1.64
N ALA A 22 7.50 -5.19 -0.96
CA ALA A 22 6.69 -6.40 -1.03
C ALA A 22 6.07 -6.63 -2.41
N ALA A 23 5.74 -5.57 -3.14
CA ALA A 23 5.21 -5.63 -4.49
C ALA A 23 6.32 -5.84 -5.53
N GLU A 24 7.41 -5.08 -5.42
CA GLU A 24 8.52 -5.06 -6.39
C GLU A 24 9.22 -6.42 -6.50
N GLN A 25 9.25 -7.24 -5.44
CA GLN A 25 9.86 -8.59 -5.49
C GLN A 25 9.14 -9.56 -6.45
N HIS A 26 7.89 -9.26 -6.83
CA HIS A 26 7.10 -10.07 -7.78
C HIS A 26 7.21 -9.55 -9.23
N LEU A 27 7.99 -8.51 -9.45
CA LEU A 27 8.23 -7.92 -10.78
C LEU A 27 9.64 -8.27 -11.26
N PRO A 28 9.84 -8.51 -12.57
CA PRO A 28 11.16 -8.90 -13.09
C PRO A 28 12.19 -7.77 -13.00
N LYS A 29 11.73 -6.52 -12.99
CA LYS A 29 12.51 -5.29 -12.83
C LYS A 29 11.57 -4.13 -12.51
N ILE A 30 12.14 -2.99 -12.13
CA ILE A 30 11.42 -1.72 -11.99
C ILE A 30 11.99 -0.72 -12.99
N ASP A 31 11.20 -0.36 -14.00
CA ASP A 31 11.59 0.60 -15.03
C ASP A 31 11.34 2.05 -14.57
N LYS A 32 10.35 2.26 -13.69
CA LYS A 32 9.98 3.59 -13.17
C LYS A 32 9.26 3.49 -11.83
N LYS A 33 9.31 4.54 -11.02
CA LYS A 33 8.44 4.69 -9.84
C LYS A 33 7.47 5.85 -10.00
N PHE A 34 6.19 5.61 -9.72
CA PHE A 34 5.15 6.65 -9.75
C PHE A 34 4.78 7.10 -8.34
N ASP A 35 4.46 8.39 -8.22
CA ASP A 35 3.89 8.93 -6.98
C ASP A 35 2.52 8.31 -6.74
N ARG A 36 2.40 7.56 -5.63
CA ARG A 36 1.18 6.86 -5.24
C ARG A 36 -0.02 7.79 -5.18
N ASP A 37 0.17 9.03 -4.74
CA ASP A 37 -0.92 9.99 -4.55
C ASP A 37 -1.24 10.82 -5.80
N ASN A 38 -0.62 10.53 -6.95
CA ASN A 38 -0.82 11.29 -8.19
C ASN A 38 -0.99 10.42 -9.45
N LEU A 39 -1.40 9.15 -9.28
CA LEU A 39 -1.50 8.17 -10.37
C LEU A 39 -2.47 8.57 -11.50
N ARG A 40 -3.52 9.35 -11.23
CA ARG A 40 -4.46 9.84 -12.26
C ARG A 40 -3.75 10.76 -13.26
N ASN A 41 -2.77 11.53 -12.79
CA ASN A 41 -2.09 12.56 -13.57
C ASN A 41 -0.80 12.06 -14.24
N VAL A 42 -0.51 10.76 -14.18
CA VAL A 42 0.63 10.16 -14.86
C VAL A 42 0.43 10.26 -16.37
N ASN A 43 1.37 10.90 -17.07
CA ASN A 43 1.33 11.08 -18.52
C ASN A 43 2.56 10.42 -19.16
N GLU A 44 2.44 9.12 -19.45
CA GLU A 44 3.49 8.35 -20.12
C GLU A 44 3.02 7.87 -21.49
N LYS A 45 3.94 7.87 -22.46
CA LYS A 45 3.67 7.30 -23.80
C LYS A 45 3.54 5.77 -23.77
N GLU A 46 4.26 5.13 -22.86
CA GLU A 46 4.29 3.67 -22.72
C GLU A 46 3.36 3.19 -21.60
N LYS A 47 2.93 1.92 -21.68
CA LYS A 47 2.15 1.26 -20.63
C LYS A 47 3.05 0.63 -19.57
N TYR A 48 2.70 0.84 -18.31
CA TYR A 48 3.39 0.29 -17.14
C TYR A 48 2.46 -0.60 -16.33
N LEU A 49 2.87 -1.84 -16.09
CA LEU A 49 2.21 -2.69 -15.10
C LEU A 49 2.57 -2.19 -13.70
N LEU A 50 1.56 -2.00 -12.86
CA LEU A 50 1.71 -1.53 -11.49
C LEU A 50 0.89 -2.38 -10.54
N ILE A 51 1.53 -2.97 -9.54
CA ILE A 51 0.83 -3.70 -8.48
C ILE A 51 0.24 -2.68 -7.50
N MET A 52 -1.10 -2.63 -7.42
CA MET A 52 -1.87 -1.71 -6.59
C MET A 52 -1.98 -2.22 -5.15
N ASN A 53 -0.84 -2.38 -4.48
CA ASN A 53 -0.75 -2.74 -3.06
C ASN A 53 -0.59 -1.48 -2.21
N GLY A 54 -1.52 -1.23 -1.30
CA GLY A 54 -1.44 0.00 -0.53
C GLY A 54 -2.79 0.51 -0.05
N TRP A 55 -2.70 1.56 0.74
CA TRP A 55 -3.77 2.51 0.95
C TRP A 55 -3.64 3.63 -0.07
N PHE A 56 -4.74 4.12 -0.67
CA PHE A 56 -4.68 5.14 -1.74
C PHE A 56 -5.60 6.34 -1.45
N SER A 57 -6.07 6.50 -0.21
CA SER A 57 -7.12 7.48 0.13
C SER A 57 -6.60 8.83 0.66
N HIS A 58 -5.30 9.15 0.52
CA HIS A 58 -4.77 10.45 0.97
C HIS A 58 -5.23 11.59 0.05
N PHE A 59 -5.05 11.46 -1.27
CA PHE A 59 -5.62 12.33 -2.31
C PHE A 59 -6.34 11.50 -3.38
N PRO A 60 -7.51 10.92 -3.07
CA PRO A 60 -8.15 9.94 -3.97
C PRO A 60 -8.52 10.54 -5.33
N GLU A 61 -8.81 11.84 -5.41
CA GLU A 61 -9.08 12.55 -6.66
C GLU A 61 -7.88 12.66 -7.59
N ARG A 62 -6.66 12.71 -7.04
CA ARG A 62 -5.39 12.76 -7.80
C ARG A 62 -4.83 11.38 -8.09
N CYS A 63 -5.25 10.38 -7.31
CA CYS A 63 -4.80 9.01 -7.47
C CYS A 63 -5.72 8.17 -8.37
N PHE A 64 -7.05 8.28 -8.24
CA PHE A 64 -7.98 7.28 -8.76
C PHE A 64 -9.12 7.87 -9.61
N PRO A 65 -9.55 7.18 -10.69
CA PRO A 65 -8.80 6.16 -11.44
C PRO A 65 -7.40 6.60 -11.88
N PRO A 66 -6.39 5.70 -11.82
CA PRO A 66 -5.09 5.91 -12.44
C PRO A 66 -5.21 6.20 -13.93
N SER A 67 -4.19 6.85 -14.49
CA SER A 67 -4.17 7.16 -15.92
C SER A 67 -4.16 5.88 -16.77
N ASP A 68 -4.56 6.01 -18.04
CA ASP A 68 -4.56 4.87 -18.97
C ASP A 68 -3.16 4.30 -19.22
N SER A 69 -2.08 5.05 -18.96
CA SER A 69 -0.72 4.51 -19.10
C SER A 69 -0.35 3.49 -18.02
N ILE A 70 -1.22 3.31 -17.01
CA ILE A 70 -1.06 2.33 -15.94
C ILE A 70 -1.98 1.14 -16.19
N ILE A 71 -1.39 -0.06 -16.20
CA ILE A 71 -2.08 -1.35 -16.19
C ILE A 71 -2.05 -1.86 -14.75
N PRO A 72 -3.12 -1.69 -13.97
CA PRO A 72 -3.12 -2.05 -12.56
C PRO A 72 -3.27 -3.57 -12.37
N VAL A 73 -2.59 -4.10 -11.36
CA VAL A 73 -2.85 -5.42 -10.79
C VAL A 73 -3.19 -5.23 -9.32
N PHE A 74 -4.44 -5.46 -8.95
CA PHE A 74 -4.92 -5.24 -7.59
C PHE A 74 -4.60 -6.43 -6.69
N PHE A 75 -3.74 -6.20 -5.70
CA PHE A 75 -3.43 -7.17 -4.64
C PHE A 75 -3.04 -6.41 -3.38
N GLY A 76 -3.75 -6.63 -2.27
CA GLY A 76 -3.54 -5.87 -1.03
C GLY A 76 -4.00 -4.41 -1.10
N PHE A 77 -4.97 -4.10 -1.96
CA PHE A 77 -5.59 -2.78 -2.09
C PHE A 77 -6.51 -2.46 -0.90
N HIS A 78 -6.40 -1.27 -0.33
CA HIS A 78 -7.17 -0.84 0.84
C HIS A 78 -7.87 0.50 0.61
N ILE A 79 -9.17 0.56 0.92
CA ILE A 79 -9.94 1.79 1.04
C ILE A 79 -10.27 2.00 2.52
N SER A 80 -9.82 3.13 3.07
CA SER A 80 -10.10 3.48 4.47
C SER A 80 -11.23 4.51 4.58
N ASP A 81 -11.90 4.53 5.73
CA ASP A 81 -12.80 5.63 6.12
C ASP A 81 -12.05 6.78 6.86
N TRP A 82 -10.71 6.72 6.95
CA TRP A 82 -9.90 7.64 7.78
C TRP A 82 -10.07 9.12 7.41
N TYR A 83 -10.18 9.44 6.11
CA TYR A 83 -10.42 10.81 5.64
C TYR A 83 -11.93 11.14 5.52
N GLY A 84 -12.73 10.49 6.38
CA GLY A 84 -14.18 10.56 6.36
C GLY A 84 -14.81 9.92 5.12
N GLU A 85 -16.14 10.06 5.00
CA GLU A 85 -16.89 9.50 3.88
C GLU A 85 -16.44 10.04 2.52
N LYS A 86 -15.90 11.27 2.45
CA LYS A 86 -15.47 11.88 1.19
C LYS A 86 -14.37 11.09 0.49
N GLY A 87 -13.41 10.56 1.24
CA GLY A 87 -12.30 9.78 0.69
C GLY A 87 -12.75 8.44 0.11
N LYS A 88 -13.57 7.70 0.87
CA LYS A 88 -14.19 6.45 0.43
C LYS A 88 -15.16 6.66 -0.74
N ASN A 89 -16.02 7.67 -0.66
CA ASN A 89 -17.05 7.91 -1.67
C ASN A 89 -16.46 8.19 -3.04
N HIS A 90 -15.23 8.73 -3.12
CA HIS A 90 -14.54 8.91 -4.40
C HIS A 90 -14.32 7.59 -5.14
N PHE A 91 -13.90 6.53 -4.45
CA PHE A 91 -13.72 5.19 -5.04
C PHE A 91 -15.04 4.52 -5.44
N LEU A 92 -16.18 5.04 -4.99
CA LEU A 92 -17.52 4.51 -5.29
C LEU A 92 -18.28 5.35 -6.33
N LYS A 93 -17.62 6.35 -6.95
CA LYS A 93 -18.19 7.11 -8.06
C LYS A 93 -18.27 6.26 -9.34
N PRO A 94 -19.14 6.62 -10.31
CA PRO A 94 -19.30 5.86 -11.55
C PRO A 94 -18.01 5.64 -12.34
N ASP A 95 -17.11 6.62 -12.40
CA ASP A 95 -15.82 6.52 -13.09
C ASP A 95 -14.90 5.48 -12.41
N SER A 96 -14.84 5.51 -11.09
CA SER A 96 -14.05 4.59 -10.28
C SER A 96 -14.59 3.16 -10.35
N ILE A 97 -15.92 2.99 -10.25
CA ILE A 97 -16.58 1.69 -10.44
C ILE A 97 -16.29 1.12 -11.84
N SER A 98 -16.39 1.96 -12.88
CA SER A 98 -16.10 1.55 -14.25
C SER A 98 -14.64 1.12 -14.40
N TYR A 99 -13.71 1.83 -13.76
CA TYR A 99 -12.29 1.48 -13.77
C TYR A 99 -12.02 0.16 -13.04
N PHE A 100 -12.63 -0.07 -11.87
CA PHE A 100 -12.50 -1.35 -11.17
C PHE A 100 -13.03 -2.49 -12.05
N LYS A 101 -14.23 -2.35 -12.63
CA LYS A 101 -14.82 -3.36 -13.53
C LYS A 101 -13.92 -3.69 -14.73
N LYS A 102 -13.23 -2.69 -15.29
CA LYS A 102 -12.28 -2.87 -16.41
C LYS A 102 -11.09 -3.77 -16.04
N TYR A 103 -10.67 -3.78 -14.77
CA TYR A 103 -9.44 -4.44 -14.31
C TYR A 103 -9.71 -5.49 -13.22
N GLU A 104 -10.89 -6.09 -13.22
CA GLU A 104 -11.22 -7.22 -12.35
C GLU A 104 -10.30 -8.43 -12.62
N PRO A 105 -10.04 -9.28 -11.60
CA PRO A 105 -10.54 -9.19 -10.23
C PRO A 105 -9.72 -8.24 -9.33
N ILE A 106 -10.36 -7.71 -8.28
CA ILE A 106 -9.74 -6.76 -7.34
C ILE A 106 -9.30 -7.48 -6.05
N GLY A 107 -8.00 -7.67 -5.87
CA GLY A 107 -7.44 -8.20 -4.62
C GLY A 107 -7.36 -7.14 -3.51
N CYS A 108 -8.17 -7.29 -2.47
CA CYS A 108 -8.28 -6.36 -1.36
C CYS A 108 -7.46 -6.79 -0.13
N ARG A 109 -6.96 -5.82 0.63
CA ARG A 109 -6.14 -6.01 1.84
C ARG A 109 -6.93 -6.59 3.00
N ASP A 110 -8.21 -6.25 3.08
CA ASP A 110 -9.15 -6.55 4.16
C ASP A 110 -10.52 -6.90 3.59
N GLN A 111 -11.32 -7.63 4.39
CA GLN A 111 -12.65 -8.09 4.00
C GLN A 111 -13.60 -6.91 3.75
N LYS A 112 -13.54 -5.86 4.58
CA LYS A 112 -14.40 -4.69 4.46
C LYS A 112 -14.25 -4.00 3.10
N THR A 113 -13.02 -3.84 2.60
CA THR A 113 -12.77 -3.31 1.26
C THR A 113 -13.32 -4.24 0.18
N ALA A 114 -13.14 -5.56 0.31
CA ALA A 114 -13.67 -6.53 -0.65
C ALA A 114 -15.20 -6.48 -0.73
N GLU A 115 -15.87 -6.57 0.42
CA GLU A 115 -17.33 -6.53 0.54
C GLU A 115 -17.91 -5.21 0.00
N MET A 116 -17.22 -4.10 0.25
CA MET A 116 -17.62 -2.78 -0.26
C MET A 116 -17.63 -2.73 -1.79
N LEU A 117 -16.61 -3.31 -2.45
CA LEU A 117 -16.54 -3.37 -3.91
C LEU A 117 -17.54 -4.38 -4.47
N GLN A 118 -17.68 -5.55 -3.83
CA GLN A 118 -18.67 -6.56 -4.20
C GLN A 118 -20.11 -6.03 -4.16
N ALA A 119 -20.45 -5.19 -3.17
CA ALA A 119 -21.73 -4.50 -3.08
C ALA A 119 -22.01 -3.54 -4.26
N LYS A 120 -20.98 -3.18 -5.04
CA LYS A 120 -21.11 -2.43 -6.31
C LYS A 120 -21.06 -3.33 -7.55
N GLY A 121 -21.16 -4.64 -7.36
CA GLY A 121 -21.08 -5.64 -8.42
C GLY A 121 -19.70 -5.73 -9.06
N ILE A 122 -18.64 -5.47 -8.29
CA ILE A 122 -17.25 -5.63 -8.72
C ILE A 122 -16.74 -7.00 -8.25
N ASN A 123 -16.11 -7.76 -9.13
CA ASN A 123 -15.43 -9.00 -8.75
C ASN A 123 -14.18 -8.69 -7.90
N ALA A 124 -14.31 -8.79 -6.57
CA ALA A 124 -13.25 -8.53 -5.61
C ALA A 124 -13.08 -9.69 -4.63
N PHE A 125 -11.88 -9.87 -4.09
CA PHE A 125 -11.57 -10.95 -3.15
C PHE A 125 -10.58 -10.50 -2.06
N TYR A 126 -10.61 -11.18 -0.92
CA TYR A 126 -9.70 -10.91 0.19
C TYR A 126 -8.32 -11.54 -0.06
N SER A 127 -7.36 -10.70 -0.45
CA SER A 127 -5.98 -11.09 -0.82
C SER A 127 -4.96 -10.95 0.32
N LYS A 128 -5.32 -10.29 1.43
CA LYS A 128 -4.41 -9.86 2.50
C LYS A 128 -3.34 -8.87 1.99
N CYS A 129 -2.37 -8.53 2.83
CA CYS A 129 -1.28 -7.63 2.47
C CYS A 129 -0.12 -8.39 1.82
N LEU A 130 0.47 -7.84 0.74
CA LEU A 130 1.63 -8.45 0.08
C LEU A 130 2.84 -8.61 0.99
N THR A 131 2.96 -7.86 2.08
CA THR A 131 4.07 -8.02 3.04
C THR A 131 4.12 -9.41 3.67
N LEU A 132 3.01 -10.17 3.64
CA LEU A 132 2.98 -11.57 4.06
C LEU A 132 3.74 -12.51 3.12
N THR A 133 4.12 -12.04 1.92
CA THR A 133 4.91 -12.81 0.95
C THR A 133 6.41 -12.75 1.22
N PHE A 134 6.87 -11.88 2.14
CA PHE A 134 8.26 -11.89 2.55
C PHE A 134 8.65 -13.24 3.17
N PRO A 135 9.91 -13.68 2.94
CA PRO A 135 10.37 -14.95 3.48
C PRO A 135 10.31 -14.93 5.01
N LYS A 136 9.80 -16.02 5.59
CA LYS A 136 9.88 -16.22 7.03
C LYS A 136 11.35 -16.27 7.46
N ARG A 137 11.65 -15.66 8.61
CA ARG A 137 12.98 -15.78 9.20
C ARG A 137 13.27 -17.27 9.47
N LYS A 138 14.42 -17.76 9.03
CA LYS A 138 14.84 -19.15 9.26
C LYS A 138 15.15 -19.42 10.74
N ASN A 139 15.71 -18.42 11.43
CA ASN A 139 16.13 -18.52 12.82
C ASN A 139 15.57 -17.34 13.62
N SER A 140 15.27 -17.59 14.90
CA SER A 140 15.01 -16.53 15.86
C SER A 140 16.28 -15.69 16.11
N PRO A 141 16.15 -14.38 16.34
CA PRO A 141 17.30 -13.55 16.68
C PRO A 141 17.89 -13.98 18.03
N LYS A 142 19.21 -14.22 18.08
CA LYS A 142 19.92 -14.69 19.28
C LYS A 142 19.70 -13.79 20.51
N ASN A 143 19.64 -12.47 20.28
CA ASN A 143 19.34 -11.45 21.29
C ASN A 143 18.08 -10.66 20.90
N GLY A 144 16.99 -11.38 20.64
CA GLY A 144 15.72 -10.77 20.22
C GLY A 144 15.20 -9.74 21.23
N LYS A 145 14.79 -8.57 20.73
CA LYS A 145 14.07 -7.56 21.51
C LYS A 145 12.62 -7.50 21.05
N VAL A 146 11.71 -7.26 21.98
CA VAL A 146 10.34 -6.90 21.64
C VAL A 146 10.36 -5.45 21.15
N LEU A 147 9.86 -5.21 19.95
CA LEU A 147 9.64 -3.87 19.41
C LEU A 147 8.16 -3.56 19.49
N ILE A 148 7.81 -2.43 20.10
CA ILE A 148 6.45 -1.89 20.13
C ILE A 148 6.49 -0.66 19.21
N VAL A 149 5.74 -0.73 18.11
CA VAL A 149 5.75 0.27 17.05
C VAL A 149 4.41 0.99 17.04
N ASP A 150 4.41 2.27 17.41
CA ASP A 150 3.23 3.18 17.41
C ASP A 150 1.99 2.59 18.09
N ALA A 151 2.20 1.97 19.25
CA ALA A 151 1.18 1.27 20.01
C ALA A 151 1.16 1.73 21.48
N GLU A 152 1.48 3.00 21.76
CA GLU A 152 1.51 3.50 23.15
C GLU A 152 0.15 3.43 23.85
N ASN A 153 -0.94 3.54 23.08
CA ASN A 153 -2.31 3.56 23.60
C ASN A 153 -2.98 2.17 23.59
N ILE A 154 -2.25 1.12 23.23
CA ILE A 154 -2.78 -0.25 23.22
C ILE A 154 -2.46 -0.91 24.57
N PRO A 155 -3.46 -1.43 25.30
CA PRO A 155 -3.19 -2.18 26.53
C PRO A 155 -2.47 -3.49 26.18
N LEU A 156 -1.17 -3.55 26.45
CA LEU A 156 -0.32 -4.70 26.17
C LEU A 156 -0.01 -5.49 27.46
N PRO A 157 0.02 -6.83 27.41
CA PRO A 157 0.46 -7.65 28.52
C PRO A 157 1.83 -7.24 29.07
N LYS A 158 1.98 -7.20 30.41
CA LYS A 158 3.22 -6.77 31.08
C LYS A 158 4.47 -7.52 30.62
N PHE A 159 4.34 -8.81 30.27
CA PHE A 159 5.46 -9.62 29.82
C PHE A 159 6.01 -9.16 28.45
N LEU A 160 5.17 -8.56 27.59
CA LEU A 160 5.61 -7.96 26.33
C LEU A 160 6.29 -6.62 26.54
N THR A 161 5.91 -5.86 27.56
CA THR A 161 6.39 -4.48 27.76
C THR A 161 7.65 -4.38 28.64
N LYS A 162 7.92 -5.37 29.51
CA LYS A 162 8.98 -5.33 30.53
C LYS A 162 10.37 -4.94 30.02
N ASN A 163 10.72 -5.30 28.77
CA ASN A 163 11.99 -4.97 28.12
C ASN A 163 11.81 -4.55 26.65
N ALA A 164 10.62 -4.05 26.30
CA ALA A 164 10.35 -3.65 24.93
C ALA A 164 11.04 -2.33 24.59
N LEU A 165 11.53 -2.22 23.35
CA LEU A 165 11.88 -0.95 22.76
C LEU A 165 10.64 -0.35 22.11
N LYS A 166 10.26 0.85 22.53
CA LYS A 166 9.21 1.63 21.88
C LYS A 166 9.84 2.46 20.76
N ILE A 167 9.31 2.32 19.56
CA ILE A 167 9.79 3.02 18.36
C ILE A 167 8.60 3.50 17.52
N THR A 168 8.89 4.33 16.53
CA THR A 168 7.90 4.80 15.55
C THR A 168 8.29 4.36 14.15
N GLN A 169 7.30 4.11 13.32
CA GLN A 169 7.43 3.91 11.88
C GLN A 169 7.68 5.23 11.11
N SER A 170 7.54 6.37 11.79
CA SER A 170 7.61 7.70 11.21
C SER A 170 9.06 8.21 11.18
N VAL A 171 9.50 8.65 10.02
CA VAL A 171 10.79 9.30 9.80
C VAL A 171 10.58 10.69 9.21
N PRO A 172 11.55 11.62 9.34
CA PRO A 172 11.43 12.95 8.79
C PRO A 172 11.07 12.97 7.30
N ASP A 173 10.10 13.83 6.95
CA ASP A 173 9.56 13.90 5.59
C ASP A 173 10.60 14.34 4.55
N TYR A 174 11.61 15.12 4.96
CA TYR A 174 12.70 15.60 4.10
C TYR A 174 13.69 14.52 3.69
N TYR A 175 13.64 13.31 4.28
CA TYR A 175 14.40 12.18 3.76
C TYR A 175 13.83 11.75 2.41
N ASP A 176 14.73 11.55 1.44
CA ASP A 176 14.35 11.06 0.13
C ASP A 176 13.84 9.60 0.19
N ASP A 177 13.08 9.21 -0.84
CA ASP A 177 12.45 7.88 -0.91
C ASP A 177 13.49 6.75 -1.00
N ASP A 178 14.69 7.02 -1.53
CA ASP A 178 15.77 6.03 -1.64
C ASP A 178 16.37 5.73 -0.26
N LEU A 179 16.60 6.75 0.56
CA LEU A 179 17.04 6.61 1.95
C LEU A 179 15.98 5.88 2.78
N LYS A 180 14.71 6.26 2.66
CA LYS A 180 13.59 5.57 3.33
C LYS A 180 13.51 4.10 2.90
N THR A 181 13.69 3.82 1.61
CA THR A 181 13.73 2.45 1.08
C THR A 181 14.91 1.65 1.65
N LYS A 182 16.07 2.27 1.84
CA LYS A 182 17.22 1.62 2.50
C LYS A 182 16.95 1.33 3.97
N MET A 183 16.26 2.23 4.69
CA MET A 183 15.86 2.00 6.09
C MET A 183 14.84 0.88 6.24
N ALA A 184 13.98 0.68 5.23
CA ALA A 184 12.94 -0.35 5.22
C ALA A 184 13.44 -1.78 4.91
N LYS A 185 14.67 -1.93 4.39
CA LYS A 185 15.30 -3.22 4.08
C LYS A 185 16.02 -3.80 5.29
#